data_AF-A0A485JAP2-F1
#
_entry.id   AF-A0A485JAP2-F1
#
_cell.length_a   1.000
_cell.length_b   1.000
_cell.length_c   1.000
_cell.angle_alpha   90.00
_cell.angle_beta   90.00
_cell.angle_gamma   90.00
#
_symmetry.space_group_name_H-M   'P 1'
#
loop_
_entity.id
_entity.type
_entity.pdbx_description
1 polymer ?
#
loop_
_entity_poly.entity_id
_entity_poly.type
_entity_poly.pdbx_seq_one_letter_code
_entity_poly.pdbx_strand_id
1 'polypeptide(L)'
;MLQAPQTLGEEASKLSKDFDRGNMRFDSRDKIVAQIKLLTPQKLADFFHQAVVEPQGMAILSQISGSQNGKAEYVHPEGWKVWENVSALQQTMPLMSERMSDVAETLDPLRLPLQGERLIEASAGTGKTFTIAALYLRLLLGLGGSAAFPRPLTVEELLVVTFTEAATAELRGRIRSNIHELRIACLRETTDNPLYKRLLEEIDDKAQAAQWLLLAERQMDEAAVFTIHGFCQRMLNLNAFESGMLFEQQLIEDESLLRYQACADFWRRHCYPLPREIALVVFETWKGPQALLRDINRYLQGEAPVIKAPPPDDETLASRHAQIVARIDARKTAVARRGG
;
A
#
# COMPACT_ATOMS: atom_id res chain seq x y z
N MET A 1 22.89 10.53 -10.16
CA MET A 1 21.75 10.65 -9.23
C MET A 1 20.48 11.24 -9.85
N LEU A 2 20.53 11.80 -11.07
CA LEU A 2 19.35 12.38 -11.77
C LEU A 2 18.85 11.49 -12.92
N GLN A 3 19.13 10.19 -12.88
CA GLN A 3 18.70 9.28 -13.93
C GLN A 3 17.17 9.13 -13.87
N ALA A 4 16.52 9.41 -14.99
CA ALA A 4 15.07 9.30 -15.11
C ALA A 4 14.64 7.84 -14.82
N PRO A 5 13.55 7.63 -14.06
CA PRO A 5 13.02 6.28 -13.85
C PRO A 5 12.60 5.65 -15.18
N GLN A 6 12.90 4.36 -15.32
CA GLN A 6 12.54 3.57 -16.50
C GLN A 6 11.17 2.91 -16.35
N THR A 7 10.65 2.84 -15.13
CA THR A 7 9.33 2.27 -14.81
C THR A 7 8.60 3.11 -13.76
N LEU A 8 7.27 3.02 -13.74
CA LEU A 8 6.44 3.65 -12.70
C LEU A 8 6.77 3.14 -11.30
N GLY A 9 7.09 1.84 -11.17
CA GLY A 9 7.53 1.27 -9.88
C GLY A 9 8.85 1.86 -9.40
N GLU A 10 9.78 2.14 -10.33
CA GLU A 10 11.04 2.81 -10.00
C GLU A 10 10.81 4.28 -9.63
N GLU A 11 9.84 4.96 -10.26
CA GLU A 11 9.43 6.30 -9.91
C GLU A 11 8.79 6.37 -8.52
N ALA A 12 7.83 5.48 -8.24
CA ALA A 12 7.20 5.35 -6.93
C ALA A 12 8.23 4.99 -5.84
N SER A 13 9.13 4.03 -6.12
CA SER A 13 10.24 3.69 -5.21
C SER A 13 11.21 4.84 -5.00
N LYS A 14 11.38 5.71 -6.02
CA LYS A 14 12.19 6.91 -5.89
C LYS A 14 11.55 7.92 -4.92
N LEU A 15 10.22 8.04 -4.92
CA LEU A 15 9.48 8.98 -4.08
C LEU A 15 9.12 8.42 -2.69
N SER A 16 9.09 7.09 -2.55
CA SER A 16 8.61 6.43 -1.33
C SER A 16 9.38 6.87 -0.10
N LYS A 17 10.71 7.03 -0.17
CA LYS A 17 11.50 7.44 1.00
C LYS A 17 11.17 8.82 1.54
N ASP A 18 10.79 9.76 0.67
CA ASP A 18 10.38 11.10 1.11
C ASP A 18 8.95 11.05 1.66
N PHE A 19 8.08 10.27 1.02
CA PHE A 19 6.72 10.03 1.48
C PHE A 19 6.68 9.34 2.87
N ASP A 20 7.41 8.25 3.04
CA ASP A 20 7.51 7.45 4.26
C ASP A 20 8.07 8.27 5.45
N ARG A 21 8.80 9.36 5.16
CA ARG A 21 9.39 10.30 6.12
C ARG A 21 8.61 11.61 6.25
N GLY A 22 7.41 11.69 5.66
CA GLY A 22 6.57 12.89 5.69
C GLY A 22 7.15 14.11 4.96
N ASN A 23 8.21 13.96 4.15
CA ASN A 23 8.78 15.05 3.37
C ASN A 23 7.96 15.32 2.11
N MET A 24 6.90 16.10 2.25
CA MET A 24 5.99 16.46 1.14
C MET A 24 6.62 17.37 0.08
N ARG A 25 7.83 17.88 0.29
CA ARG A 25 8.59 18.63 -0.73
C ARG A 25 9.35 17.73 -1.70
N PHE A 26 9.49 16.44 -1.40
CA PHE A 26 10.21 15.45 -2.22
C PHE A 26 11.62 15.90 -2.64
N ASP A 27 12.28 16.70 -1.80
CA ASP A 27 13.50 17.45 -2.11
C ASP A 27 14.77 16.79 -1.55
N SER A 28 14.68 15.59 -0.96
CA SER A 28 15.84 14.93 -0.32
C SER A 28 16.96 14.68 -1.31
N ARG A 29 16.64 14.24 -2.54
CA ARG A 29 17.65 14.02 -3.57
C ARG A 29 18.32 15.32 -4.00
N ASP A 30 17.56 16.39 -4.16
CA ASP A 30 18.10 17.69 -4.57
C ASP A 30 19.02 18.27 -3.49
N LYS A 31 18.65 18.13 -2.22
CA LYS A 31 19.50 18.47 -1.07
C LYS A 31 20.80 17.66 -1.06
N ILE A 32 20.74 16.35 -1.31
CA ILE A 32 21.93 15.49 -1.40
C ILE A 32 22.81 15.92 -2.59
N VAL A 33 22.21 16.17 -3.76
CA VAL A 33 22.95 16.63 -4.96
C VAL A 33 23.62 17.98 -4.70
N ALA A 34 22.95 18.90 -3.99
CA ALA A 34 23.53 20.18 -3.60
C ALA A 34 24.75 20.00 -2.68
N GLN A 35 24.68 19.08 -1.72
CA GLN A 35 25.82 18.76 -0.85
C GLN A 35 26.96 18.08 -1.61
N ILE A 36 26.66 17.17 -2.53
CA ILE A 36 27.68 16.51 -3.37
C ILE A 36 28.46 17.52 -4.19
N LYS A 37 27.80 18.56 -4.73
CA LYS A 37 28.47 19.64 -5.47
C LYS A 37 29.44 20.47 -4.62
N LEU A 38 29.32 20.43 -3.29
CA LEU A 38 30.18 21.16 -2.35
C LEU A 38 31.32 20.29 -1.77
N LEU A 39 31.41 19.02 -2.18
CA LEU A 39 32.47 18.10 -1.75
C LEU A 39 33.78 18.44 -2.45
N THR A 40 34.87 18.35 -1.69
CA THR A 40 36.25 18.43 -2.20
C THR A 40 36.98 17.14 -1.85
N PRO A 41 38.06 16.79 -2.57
CA PRO A 41 38.90 15.64 -2.21
C PRO A 41 39.37 15.69 -0.75
N GLN A 42 39.65 16.88 -0.23
CA GLN A 42 40.04 17.08 1.17
C GLN A 42 38.89 16.74 2.13
N LYS A 43 37.68 17.27 1.92
CA LYS A 43 36.52 16.91 2.77
C LYS A 43 36.20 15.42 2.75
N LEU A 44 36.39 14.76 1.59
CA LEU A 44 36.22 13.32 1.46
C LEU A 44 37.30 12.55 2.23
N ALA A 45 38.56 12.99 2.16
CA ALA A 45 39.66 12.41 2.92
C ALA A 45 39.46 12.60 4.43
N ASP A 46 39.02 13.79 4.86
CA ASP A 46 38.72 14.08 6.26
C ASP A 46 37.59 13.19 6.79
N PHE A 47 36.49 13.05 6.02
CA PHE A 47 35.39 12.15 6.38
C PHE A 47 35.84 10.69 6.43
N PHE A 48 36.63 10.23 5.45
CA PHE A 48 37.15 8.86 5.42
C PHE A 48 38.07 8.58 6.61
N HIS A 49 38.95 9.51 6.95
CA HIS A 49 39.83 9.39 8.10
C HIS A 49 39.01 9.26 9.39
N GLN A 50 38.03 10.13 9.59
CA GLN A 50 37.15 10.16 10.75
C GLN A 50 36.17 8.97 10.85
N ALA A 51 35.76 8.39 9.72
CA ALA A 51 34.80 7.29 9.70
C ALA A 51 35.47 5.91 9.72
N VAL A 52 36.67 5.79 9.14
CA VAL A 52 37.32 4.50 8.85
C VAL A 52 38.69 4.35 9.51
N VAL A 53 39.55 5.37 9.44
CA VAL A 53 40.95 5.27 9.94
C VAL A 53 41.01 5.46 11.45
N GLU A 54 40.37 6.51 11.94
CA GLU A 54 40.21 6.85 13.35
C GLU A 54 38.72 7.08 13.66
N PRO A 55 37.94 6.01 13.88
CA PRO A 55 36.49 6.11 14.00
C PRO A 55 36.07 6.95 15.20
N GLN A 56 35.46 8.12 14.94
CA GLN A 56 34.85 8.98 15.97
C GLN A 56 33.33 8.79 16.09
N GLY A 57 32.75 7.88 15.30
CA GLY A 57 31.32 7.56 15.26
C GLY A 57 31.03 6.08 15.51
N MET A 58 29.89 5.61 14.99
CA MET A 58 29.55 4.18 15.08
C MET A 58 30.46 3.34 14.17
N ALA A 59 31.12 2.35 14.74
CA ALA A 59 31.92 1.37 14.01
C ALA A 59 31.42 -0.05 14.32
N ILE A 60 31.18 -0.86 13.28
CA ILE A 60 30.59 -2.20 13.40
C ILE A 60 31.46 -3.20 12.65
N LEU A 61 31.87 -4.27 13.32
CA LEU A 61 32.55 -5.43 12.72
C LEU A 61 31.62 -6.64 12.79
N SER A 62 31.07 -7.04 11.64
CA SER A 62 30.26 -8.26 11.52
C SER A 62 31.11 -9.38 10.95
N GLN A 63 31.31 -10.43 11.75
CA GLN A 63 32.19 -11.55 11.42
C GLN A 63 31.36 -12.80 11.13
N ILE A 64 31.73 -13.52 10.07
CA ILE A 64 31.11 -14.81 9.70
C ILE A 64 32.22 -15.85 9.70
N SER A 65 32.13 -16.86 10.58
CA SER A 65 33.09 -17.96 10.57
C SER A 65 32.66 -19.04 9.59
N GLY A 66 33.55 -19.39 8.67
CA GLY A 66 33.39 -20.58 7.81
C GLY A 66 33.70 -21.87 8.57
N SER A 67 33.08 -22.98 8.17
CA SER A 67 33.18 -24.29 8.84
C SER A 67 34.44 -25.10 8.50
N GLN A 68 35.36 -24.57 7.69
CA GLN A 68 36.48 -25.34 7.13
C GLN A 68 37.73 -25.41 8.01
N ASN A 69 37.92 -24.49 8.97
CA ASN A 69 39.06 -24.50 9.89
C ASN A 69 38.54 -24.75 11.30
N GLY A 70 38.82 -25.94 11.85
CA GLY A 70 38.31 -26.40 13.14
C GLY A 70 38.57 -25.39 14.27
N LYS A 71 37.46 -24.91 14.85
CA LYS A 71 37.27 -23.78 15.79
C LYS A 71 37.16 -22.42 15.10
N ALA A 72 35.95 -21.85 15.18
CA ALA A 72 35.63 -20.50 14.75
C ALA A 72 36.45 -19.49 15.57
N GLU A 73 37.42 -18.86 14.93
CA GLU A 73 38.26 -17.83 15.53
C GLU A 73 37.70 -16.47 15.14
N TYR A 74 37.21 -15.71 16.12
CA TYR A 74 36.69 -14.36 15.94
C TYR A 74 37.73 -13.35 16.44
N VAL A 75 37.84 -12.23 15.74
CA VAL A 75 38.70 -11.10 16.13
C VAL A 75 38.06 -10.39 17.33
N HIS A 76 38.86 -10.17 18.37
CA HIS A 76 38.49 -9.42 19.57
C HIS A 76 39.45 -8.23 19.74
N PRO A 77 39.21 -7.12 19.03
CA PRO A 77 40.06 -5.94 19.17
C PRO A 77 39.83 -5.28 20.54
N GLU A 78 40.89 -4.69 21.09
CA GLU A 78 40.84 -4.00 22.38
C GLU A 78 39.89 -2.79 22.31
N GLY A 79 39.02 -2.64 23.32
CA GLY A 79 38.01 -1.56 23.37
C GLY A 79 36.69 -1.86 22.63
N TRP A 80 36.53 -3.04 22.02
CA TRP A 80 35.31 -3.42 21.31
C TRP A 80 34.40 -4.31 22.16
N LYS A 81 33.10 -3.98 22.19
CA LYS A 81 32.07 -4.78 22.87
C LYS A 81 31.40 -5.73 21.89
N VAL A 82 31.37 -7.01 22.22
CA VAL A 82 30.61 -8.02 21.44
C VAL A 82 29.14 -8.00 21.89
N TRP A 83 28.25 -7.97 20.91
CA TRP A 83 26.80 -8.06 21.12
C TRP A 83 26.29 -9.39 20.57
N GLU A 84 25.40 -10.04 21.33
CA GLU A 84 24.84 -11.35 20.95
C GLU A 84 23.97 -11.26 19.68
N ASN A 85 23.21 -10.18 19.54
CA ASN A 85 22.37 -9.93 18.37
C ASN A 85 22.16 -8.42 18.15
N VAL A 86 21.69 -8.07 16.96
CA VAL A 86 21.44 -6.67 16.54
C VAL A 86 20.34 -6.00 17.36
N SER A 87 19.34 -6.77 17.82
CA SER A 87 18.23 -6.23 18.63
C SER A 87 18.70 -5.69 19.98
N ALA A 88 19.58 -6.43 20.66
CA ALA A 88 20.18 -6.00 21.92
C ALA A 88 21.02 -4.72 21.77
N LEU A 89 21.75 -4.58 20.66
CA LEU A 89 22.46 -3.34 20.34
C LEU A 89 21.47 -2.18 20.11
N GLN A 90 20.45 -2.39 19.28
CA GLN A 90 19.46 -1.36 18.90
C GLN A 90 18.75 -0.77 20.13
N GLN A 91 18.39 -1.59 21.12
CA GLN A 91 17.72 -1.14 22.34
C GLN A 91 18.56 -0.18 23.20
N THR A 92 19.89 -0.19 23.03
CA THR A 92 20.79 0.69 23.77
C THR A 92 21.13 1.99 23.04
N MET A 93 20.69 2.14 21.78
CA MET A 93 20.97 3.33 20.99
C MET A 93 19.94 4.44 21.23
N PRO A 94 20.37 5.71 21.25
CA PRO A 94 19.44 6.84 21.31
C PRO A 94 18.51 6.84 20.10
N LEU A 95 17.20 6.86 20.33
CA LEU A 95 16.21 7.04 19.28
C LEU A 95 16.08 8.54 18.99
N MET A 96 16.37 8.93 17.74
CA MET A 96 16.02 10.27 17.25
C MET A 96 14.68 10.18 16.53
N SER A 97 13.70 10.97 16.95
CA SER A 97 12.51 11.24 16.15
C SER A 97 12.89 12.19 15.00
N GLU A 98 12.28 12.00 13.82
CA GLU A 98 12.53 12.88 12.68
C GLU A 98 12.17 14.33 12.99
N ARG A 99 12.86 15.28 12.33
CA ARG A 99 12.67 16.73 12.55
C ARG A 99 11.21 17.12 12.33
N MET A 100 10.52 17.43 13.44
CA MET A 100 9.25 18.14 13.58
C MET A 100 8.44 18.35 12.29
N SER A 101 7.63 17.34 11.97
CA SER A 101 6.23 17.53 11.58
C SER A 101 5.39 16.65 12.50
N ASP A 102 4.56 17.27 13.33
CA ASP A 102 3.55 16.72 14.25
C ASP A 102 3.78 15.28 14.77
N VAL A 103 4.30 15.19 15.99
CA VAL A 103 4.19 13.95 16.77
C VAL A 103 2.70 13.65 16.92
N ALA A 104 2.25 12.48 16.42
CA ALA A 104 0.89 12.01 16.61
C ALA A 104 0.52 12.10 18.10
N GLU A 105 -0.54 12.86 18.42
CA GLU A 105 -1.01 12.98 19.79
C GLU A 105 -1.41 11.62 20.35
N THR A 106 -1.16 11.40 21.65
CA THR A 106 -1.64 10.20 22.33
C THR A 106 -3.16 10.14 22.24
N LEU A 107 -3.67 9.13 21.54
CA LEU A 107 -5.09 8.94 21.31
C LEU A 107 -5.84 8.60 22.61
N ASP A 108 -6.76 9.46 23.04
CA ASP A 108 -7.87 9.08 23.94
C ASP A 108 -9.15 8.85 23.11
N PRO A 109 -9.61 7.60 22.92
CA PRO A 109 -10.81 7.31 22.14
C PRO A 109 -12.08 8.03 22.63
N LEU A 110 -12.15 8.43 23.90
CA LEU A 110 -13.32 9.12 24.47
C LEU A 110 -13.33 10.63 24.22
N ARG A 111 -12.17 11.20 23.85
CA ARG A 111 -12.02 12.63 23.59
C ARG A 111 -11.64 12.95 22.15
N LEU A 112 -11.42 11.95 21.30
CA LEU A 112 -11.21 12.15 19.87
C LEU A 112 -12.39 12.91 19.25
N PRO A 113 -12.18 14.06 18.59
CA PRO A 113 -13.23 14.76 17.86
C PRO A 113 -13.77 13.92 16.70
N LEU A 114 -15.06 13.61 16.73
CA LEU A 114 -15.75 12.77 15.76
C LEU A 114 -16.21 13.52 14.50
N GLN A 115 -15.72 14.74 14.29
CA GLN A 115 -15.99 15.57 13.12
C GLN A 115 -14.73 15.74 12.27
N GLY A 116 -14.91 15.67 10.95
CA GLY A 116 -13.86 15.86 9.95
C GLY A 116 -12.99 14.62 9.76
N GLU A 117 -11.84 14.83 9.13
CA GLU A 117 -10.88 13.78 8.81
C GLU A 117 -9.94 13.53 10.00
N ARG A 118 -9.76 12.26 10.37
CA ARG A 118 -8.86 11.83 11.44
C ARG A 118 -8.04 10.65 10.95
N LEU A 119 -6.72 10.75 11.10
CA LEU A 119 -5.80 9.65 10.84
C LEU A 119 -5.36 9.08 12.19
N ILE A 120 -5.62 7.79 12.41
CA ILE A 120 -5.24 7.08 13.63
C ILE A 120 -4.15 6.07 13.26
N GLU A 121 -2.94 6.32 13.75
CA GLU A 121 -1.86 5.35 13.67
C GLU A 121 -2.02 4.30 14.77
N ALA A 122 -2.02 3.04 14.38
CA ALA A 122 -2.07 1.96 15.34
C ALA A 122 -1.20 0.82 14.86
N SER A 123 -0.23 0.43 15.68
CA SER A 123 0.71 -0.67 15.45
C SER A 123 0.12 -2.01 15.89
N ALA A 124 0.81 -3.12 15.62
CA ALA A 124 0.38 -4.42 16.12
C ALA A 124 0.29 -4.41 17.66
N GLY A 125 -0.81 -4.92 18.21
CA GLY A 125 -1.01 -5.00 19.66
C GLY A 125 -1.45 -3.71 20.37
N THR A 126 -1.61 -2.56 19.69
CA THR A 126 -1.95 -1.28 20.34
C THR A 126 -3.45 -1.04 20.54
N GLY A 127 -4.27 -2.09 20.58
CA GLY A 127 -5.71 -1.94 20.85
C GLY A 127 -6.54 -1.30 19.73
N LYS A 128 -6.17 -1.52 18.45
CA LYS A 128 -6.98 -1.09 17.28
C LYS A 128 -8.45 -1.42 17.43
N THR A 129 -8.73 -2.67 17.73
CA THR A 129 -10.10 -3.19 17.82
C THR A 129 -10.85 -2.59 19.00
N PHE A 130 -10.16 -2.33 20.11
CA PHE A 130 -10.71 -1.63 21.27
C PHE A 130 -11.06 -0.17 20.94
N THR A 131 -10.19 0.50 20.19
CA THR A 131 -10.41 1.88 19.74
C THR A 131 -11.63 1.97 18.83
N ILE A 132 -11.73 1.11 17.82
CA ILE A 132 -12.88 1.09 16.90
C ILE A 132 -14.18 0.86 17.68
N ALA A 133 -14.19 -0.08 18.64
CA ALA A 133 -15.35 -0.33 19.50
C ALA A 133 -15.78 0.91 20.28
N ALA A 134 -14.83 1.60 20.92
CA ALA A 134 -15.11 2.81 21.68
C ALA A 134 -15.71 3.92 20.79
N LEU A 135 -15.11 4.16 19.61
CA LEU A 135 -15.60 5.16 18.67
C LEU A 135 -17.00 4.82 18.14
N TYR A 136 -17.25 3.55 17.84
CA TYR A 136 -18.56 3.09 17.34
C TYR A 136 -19.67 3.34 18.38
N LEU A 137 -19.43 2.98 19.64
CA LEU A 137 -20.39 3.21 20.73
C LEU A 137 -20.63 4.70 20.98
N ARG A 138 -19.58 5.53 20.91
CA ARG A 138 -19.72 6.99 21.03
C ARG A 138 -20.58 7.57 19.92
N LEU A 139 -20.43 7.11 18.69
CA LEU A 139 -21.22 7.58 17.55
C LEU A 139 -22.70 7.15 17.66
N LEU A 140 -22.96 5.92 18.11
CA LEU A 140 -24.33 5.44 18.34
C LEU A 140 -25.07 6.26 19.40
N LEU A 141 -24.37 6.65 20.47
CA LEU A 141 -24.98 7.32 21.62
C LEU A 141 -24.79 8.85 21.63
N GLY A 142 -24.03 9.40 20.69
CA GLY A 142 -23.72 10.84 20.64
C GLY A 142 -22.80 11.32 21.77
N LEU A 143 -21.85 10.49 22.22
CA LEU A 143 -21.02 10.76 23.41
C LEU A 143 -19.72 11.53 23.12
N GLY A 144 -19.21 12.22 24.14
CA GLY A 144 -17.91 12.92 24.13
C GLY A 144 -17.96 14.44 24.15
N GLY A 145 -19.10 15.04 24.52
CA GLY A 145 -19.22 16.48 24.74
C GLY A 145 -18.90 17.32 23.51
N SER A 146 -17.98 18.29 23.61
CA SER A 146 -17.56 19.12 22.46
C SER A 146 -16.85 18.35 21.35
N ALA A 147 -16.38 17.13 21.63
CA ALA A 147 -15.77 16.22 20.67
C ALA A 147 -16.77 15.20 20.08
N ALA A 148 -18.06 15.28 20.47
CA ALA A 148 -19.10 14.39 19.97
C ALA A 148 -19.49 14.72 18.52
N PHE A 149 -20.09 13.74 17.86
CA PHE A 149 -20.77 13.98 16.59
C PHE A 149 -22.09 14.75 16.85
N PRO A 150 -22.58 15.61 15.94
CA PRO A 150 -23.74 16.48 16.20
C PRO A 150 -25.04 15.77 16.62
N ARG A 151 -25.19 14.48 16.36
CA ARG A 151 -26.37 13.66 16.71
C ARG A 151 -25.98 12.19 16.93
N PRO A 152 -26.77 11.38 17.65
CA PRO A 152 -26.61 9.94 17.59
C PRO A 152 -26.86 9.41 16.16
N LEU A 153 -26.13 8.35 15.80
CA LEU A 153 -26.19 7.69 14.49
C LEU A 153 -26.77 6.27 14.64
N THR A 154 -27.40 5.74 13.59
CA THR A 154 -27.80 4.32 13.54
C THR A 154 -26.68 3.44 13.01
N VAL A 155 -26.81 2.11 13.16
CA VAL A 155 -25.80 1.14 12.68
C VAL A 155 -25.62 1.16 11.15
N GLU A 156 -26.64 1.59 10.42
CA GLU A 156 -26.63 1.73 8.95
C GLU A 156 -25.92 3.02 8.51
N GLU A 157 -25.89 4.05 9.36
CA GLU A 157 -25.22 5.33 9.10
C GLU A 157 -23.71 5.28 9.41
N LEU A 158 -23.26 4.25 10.13
CA LEU A 158 -21.88 4.05 10.53
C LEU A 158 -21.11 3.16 9.55
N LEU A 159 -20.57 3.78 8.50
CA LEU A 159 -19.77 3.08 7.51
C LEU A 159 -18.41 2.65 8.07
N VAL A 160 -18.17 1.34 8.05
CA VAL A 160 -16.87 0.74 8.38
C VAL A 160 -16.44 -0.17 7.24
N VAL A 161 -15.27 0.09 6.66
CA VAL A 161 -14.72 -0.70 5.55
C VAL A 161 -13.47 -1.45 5.98
N THR A 162 -13.34 -2.72 5.56
CA THR A 162 -12.16 -3.55 5.83
C THR A 162 -11.63 -4.22 4.55
N PHE A 163 -10.45 -4.83 4.63
CA PHE A 163 -9.81 -5.44 3.46
C PHE A 163 -10.30 -6.87 3.16
N THR A 164 -10.74 -7.63 4.17
CA THR A 164 -11.09 -9.05 4.02
C THR A 164 -12.47 -9.37 4.58
N GLU A 165 -13.14 -10.36 3.98
CA GLU A 165 -14.45 -10.83 4.47
C GLU A 165 -14.37 -11.36 5.90
N ALA A 166 -13.26 -12.03 6.26
CA ALA A 166 -13.02 -12.49 7.62
C ALA A 166 -12.92 -11.34 8.62
N ALA A 167 -12.21 -10.25 8.27
CA ALA A 167 -12.10 -9.08 9.13
C ALA A 167 -13.45 -8.36 9.29
N THR A 168 -14.24 -8.27 8.22
CA THR A 168 -15.62 -7.75 8.26
C THR A 168 -16.49 -8.55 9.22
N ALA A 169 -16.48 -9.88 9.11
CA ALA A 169 -17.28 -10.77 9.96
C ALA A 169 -16.85 -10.68 11.43
N GLU A 170 -15.54 -10.73 11.69
CA GLU A 170 -14.97 -10.57 13.03
C GLU A 170 -15.38 -9.22 13.65
N LEU A 171 -15.20 -8.12 12.91
CA LEU A 171 -15.48 -6.78 13.39
C LEU A 171 -16.98 -6.58 13.67
N ARG A 172 -17.86 -7.10 12.80
CA ARG A 172 -19.32 -7.07 13.00
C ARG A 172 -19.72 -7.84 14.27
N GLY A 173 -19.15 -9.03 14.48
CA GLY A 173 -19.38 -9.82 15.69
C GLY A 173 -18.95 -9.09 16.96
N ARG A 174 -17.77 -8.46 16.93
CA ARG A 174 -17.27 -7.66 18.06
C ARG A 174 -18.13 -6.44 18.36
N ILE A 175 -18.52 -5.67 17.34
CA ILE A 175 -19.42 -4.52 17.51
C ILE A 175 -20.74 -4.96 18.15
N ARG A 176 -21.33 -6.05 17.68
CA ARG A 176 -22.56 -6.62 18.28
C ARG A 176 -22.37 -6.95 19.76
N SER A 177 -21.26 -7.62 20.12
CA SER A 177 -20.94 -7.95 21.52
C SER A 177 -20.83 -6.69 22.38
N ASN A 178 -20.11 -5.68 21.90
CA ASN A 178 -19.89 -4.44 22.65
C ASN A 178 -21.20 -3.66 22.87
N ILE A 179 -22.08 -3.59 21.86
CA ILE A 179 -23.42 -3.00 21.99
C ILE A 179 -24.22 -3.73 23.05
N HIS A 180 -24.26 -5.06 22.98
CA HIS A 180 -24.97 -5.90 23.94
C HIS A 180 -24.47 -5.71 25.38
N GLU A 181 -23.15 -5.75 25.57
CA GLU A 181 -22.52 -5.60 26.88
C GLU A 181 -22.75 -4.21 27.46
N LEU A 182 -22.59 -3.14 26.66
CA LEU A 182 -22.89 -1.78 27.13
C LEU A 182 -24.37 -1.61 27.44
N ARG A 183 -25.27 -2.25 26.68
CA ARG A 183 -26.72 -2.23 26.96
C ARG A 183 -27.02 -2.84 28.33
N ILE A 184 -26.44 -4.00 28.62
CA ILE A 184 -26.58 -4.64 29.94
C ILE A 184 -25.99 -3.75 31.03
N ALA A 185 -24.83 -3.14 30.79
CA ALA A 185 -24.19 -2.22 31.73
C ALA A 185 -25.08 -0.99 32.01
N CYS A 186 -25.78 -0.46 31.01
CA CYS A 186 -26.75 0.63 31.18
C CYS A 186 -27.95 0.19 32.02
N LEU A 187 -28.49 -1.01 31.79
CA LEU A 187 -29.63 -1.54 32.57
C LEU A 187 -29.27 -1.85 34.02
N ARG A 188 -28.02 -2.24 34.28
CA ARG A 188 -27.52 -2.54 35.63
C ARG A 188 -26.92 -1.32 36.33
N GLU A 189 -26.67 -0.25 35.57
CA GLU A 189 -25.92 0.94 36.00
C GLU A 189 -24.54 0.63 36.60
N THR A 190 -23.96 -0.53 36.25
CA THR A 190 -22.66 -0.98 36.75
C THR A 190 -21.99 -1.95 35.78
N THR A 191 -20.66 -1.97 35.80
CA THR A 191 -19.83 -2.84 34.96
C THR A 191 -18.41 -2.95 35.50
N ASP A 192 -17.78 -4.10 35.30
CA ASP A 192 -16.37 -4.33 35.61
C ASP A 192 -15.44 -3.99 34.43
N ASN A 193 -16.00 -3.76 33.23
CA ASN A 193 -15.21 -3.42 32.05
C ASN A 193 -14.78 -1.93 32.11
N PRO A 194 -13.46 -1.61 32.08
CA PRO A 194 -12.98 -0.23 32.20
C PRO A 194 -13.51 0.73 31.13
N LEU A 195 -13.71 0.26 29.89
CA LEU A 195 -14.23 1.09 28.81
C LEU A 195 -15.69 1.45 29.07
N TYR A 196 -16.52 0.46 29.38
CA TYR A 196 -17.95 0.67 29.60
C TYR A 196 -18.18 1.50 30.85
N LYS A 197 -17.33 1.37 31.87
CA LYS A 197 -17.38 2.22 33.06
C LYS A 197 -17.20 3.70 32.69
N ARG A 198 -16.16 4.02 31.91
CA ARG A 198 -15.95 5.40 31.41
C ARG A 198 -17.11 5.88 30.52
N LEU A 199 -17.70 5.01 29.70
CA LEU A 199 -18.86 5.37 28.88
C LEU A 199 -20.12 5.61 29.73
N LEU A 200 -20.37 4.80 30.76
CA LEU A 200 -21.50 4.99 31.69
C LEU A 200 -21.41 6.32 32.45
N GLU A 201 -20.19 6.76 32.77
CA GLU A 201 -19.93 8.07 33.37
C GLU A 201 -20.28 9.24 32.43
N GLU A 202 -20.22 9.04 31.10
CA GLU A 202 -20.58 10.06 30.11
C GLU A 202 -22.05 10.02 29.66
N ILE A 203 -22.76 8.93 29.90
CA ILE A 203 -24.18 8.78 29.52
C ILE A 203 -25.03 9.51 30.56
N ASP A 204 -25.84 10.48 30.15
CA ASP A 204 -26.77 11.15 31.07
C ASP A 204 -27.95 10.25 31.44
N ASP A 205 -28.70 9.78 30.43
CA ASP A 205 -29.87 8.90 30.58
C ASP A 205 -29.53 7.45 30.17
N LYS A 206 -29.28 6.61 31.16
CA LYS A 206 -28.92 5.19 30.96
C LYS A 206 -30.09 4.37 30.45
N ALA A 207 -31.33 4.74 30.79
CA ALA A 207 -32.52 4.04 30.33
C ALA A 207 -32.74 4.27 28.83
N GLN A 208 -32.61 5.53 28.39
CA GLN A 208 -32.66 5.88 26.96
C GLN A 208 -31.51 5.22 26.18
N ALA A 209 -30.29 5.28 26.70
CA ALA A 209 -29.13 4.64 26.06
C ALA A 209 -29.35 3.12 25.89
N ALA A 210 -29.89 2.44 26.91
CA ALA A 210 -30.21 1.02 26.81
C ALA A 210 -31.26 0.72 25.72
N GLN A 211 -32.22 1.61 25.50
CA GLN A 211 -33.22 1.48 24.45
C GLN A 211 -32.63 1.70 23.05
N TRP A 212 -31.78 2.71 22.87
CA TRP A 212 -31.06 2.92 21.61
C TRP A 212 -30.12 1.75 21.27
N LEU A 213 -29.37 1.25 22.27
CA LEU A 213 -28.51 0.09 22.08
C LEU A 213 -29.32 -1.17 21.76
N LEU A 214 -30.52 -1.34 22.31
CA LEU A 214 -31.40 -2.46 21.96
C LEU A 214 -31.82 -2.41 20.49
N LEU A 215 -32.15 -1.22 19.98
CA LEU A 215 -32.52 -1.02 18.58
C LEU A 215 -31.31 -1.30 17.68
N ALA A 216 -30.15 -0.76 18.02
CA ALA A 216 -28.89 -1.01 17.31
C ALA A 216 -28.54 -2.51 17.28
N GLU A 217 -28.65 -3.21 18.42
CA GLU A 217 -28.40 -4.65 18.54
C GLU A 217 -29.27 -5.47 17.59
N ARG A 218 -30.55 -5.11 17.46
CA ARG A 218 -31.53 -5.75 16.56
C ARG A 218 -31.25 -5.47 15.08
N GLN A 219 -30.67 -4.31 14.77
CA GLN A 219 -30.36 -3.89 13.40
C GLN A 219 -28.94 -4.28 12.96
N MET A 220 -28.18 -5.02 13.78
CA MET A 220 -26.80 -5.36 13.45
C MET A 220 -26.61 -6.19 12.17
N ASP A 221 -27.67 -6.85 11.67
CA ASP A 221 -27.63 -7.57 10.39
C ASP A 221 -27.58 -6.60 9.19
N GLU A 222 -28.07 -5.38 9.37
CA GLU A 222 -28.07 -4.30 8.36
C GLU A 222 -26.93 -3.29 8.58
N ALA A 223 -26.07 -3.53 9.59
CA ALA A 223 -24.96 -2.63 9.92
C ALA A 223 -24.03 -2.42 8.71
N ALA A 224 -23.63 -1.15 8.49
CA ALA A 224 -22.81 -0.73 7.35
C ALA A 224 -21.32 -1.11 7.51
N VAL A 225 -21.05 -2.38 7.79
CA VAL A 225 -19.71 -2.96 7.92
C VAL A 225 -19.45 -3.84 6.70
N PHE A 226 -18.58 -3.39 5.80
CA PHE A 226 -18.34 -4.02 4.49
C PHE A 226 -16.85 -4.24 4.23
N THR A 227 -16.54 -5.08 3.24
CA THR A 227 -15.25 -4.95 2.55
C THR A 227 -15.26 -3.73 1.62
N ILE A 228 -14.08 -3.24 1.21
CA ILE A 228 -13.98 -2.16 0.22
C ILE A 228 -14.81 -2.49 -1.04
N HIS A 229 -14.64 -3.70 -1.57
CA HIS A 229 -15.39 -4.16 -2.75
C HIS A 229 -16.90 -4.25 -2.50
N GLY A 230 -17.31 -4.81 -1.35
CA GLY A 230 -18.72 -4.92 -0.99
C GLY A 230 -19.40 -3.54 -0.87
N PHE A 231 -18.70 -2.55 -0.32
CA PHE A 231 -19.19 -1.18 -0.28
C PHE A 231 -19.35 -0.57 -1.68
N CYS A 232 -18.32 -0.68 -2.53
CA CYS A 232 -18.38 -0.17 -3.90
C CYS A 232 -19.53 -0.81 -4.70
N GLN A 233 -19.70 -2.14 -4.61
CA GLN A 233 -20.79 -2.84 -5.28
C GLN A 233 -22.15 -2.37 -4.79
N ARG A 234 -22.33 -2.18 -3.47
CA ARG A 234 -23.57 -1.63 -2.92
C ARG A 234 -23.86 -0.23 -3.46
N MET A 235 -22.86 0.64 -3.52
CA MET A 235 -23.03 2.01 -4.05
C MET A 235 -23.37 2.02 -5.54
N LEU A 236 -22.75 1.14 -6.34
CA LEU A 236 -23.06 1.00 -7.76
C LEU A 236 -24.51 0.52 -7.98
N ASN A 237 -24.98 -0.44 -7.17
CA ASN A 237 -26.33 -0.96 -7.28
C ASN A 237 -27.40 0.05 -6.82
N LEU A 238 -27.14 0.80 -5.73
CA LEU A 238 -28.08 1.81 -5.24
C LEU A 238 -28.22 3.00 -6.19
N ASN A 239 -27.14 3.35 -6.90
CA ASN A 239 -27.10 4.45 -7.87
C ASN A 239 -26.96 3.88 -9.30
N ALA A 240 -27.72 2.82 -9.62
CA ALA A 240 -27.63 2.12 -10.90
C ALA A 240 -27.98 3.04 -12.09
N PHE A 241 -28.91 3.98 -11.90
CA PHE A 241 -29.29 4.95 -12.92
C PHE A 241 -28.15 5.94 -13.24
N GLU A 242 -27.48 6.45 -12.20
CA GLU A 242 -26.35 7.37 -12.35
C GLU A 242 -25.10 6.67 -12.88
N SER A 243 -24.89 5.40 -12.52
CA SER A 243 -23.72 4.62 -12.93
C SER A 243 -23.87 3.95 -14.30
N GLY A 244 -25.08 3.88 -14.85
CA GLY A 244 -25.37 3.17 -16.11
C GLY A 244 -25.15 1.65 -16.02
N MET A 245 -24.99 1.12 -14.80
CA MET A 245 -24.76 -0.30 -14.55
C MET A 245 -26.06 -1.09 -14.70
N LEU A 246 -25.97 -2.30 -15.24
CA LEU A 246 -27.11 -3.23 -15.25
C LEU A 246 -27.52 -3.55 -13.81
N PHE A 247 -28.82 -3.67 -13.54
CA PHE A 247 -29.35 -4.04 -12.23
C PHE A 247 -28.87 -5.43 -11.76
N GLU A 248 -28.61 -6.34 -12.70
CA GLU A 248 -28.07 -7.67 -12.44
C GLU A 248 -26.62 -7.74 -12.95
N GLN A 249 -25.67 -7.70 -12.01
CA GLN A 249 -24.25 -7.90 -12.26
C GLN A 249 -23.83 -9.25 -11.68
N GLN A 250 -23.11 -10.05 -12.45
CA GLN A 250 -22.42 -11.23 -11.93
C GLN A 250 -20.96 -10.88 -11.67
N LEU A 251 -20.52 -11.06 -10.42
CA LEU A 251 -19.13 -10.92 -10.06
C LEU A 251 -18.33 -12.09 -10.64
N ILE A 252 -17.30 -11.77 -11.42
CA ILE A 252 -16.35 -12.76 -11.93
C ILE A 252 -15.15 -12.77 -10.98
N GLU A 253 -15.02 -13.85 -10.19
CA GLU A 253 -13.95 -13.96 -9.19
C GLU A 253 -12.58 -14.24 -9.82
N ASP A 254 -12.56 -15.00 -10.92
CA ASP A 254 -11.34 -15.32 -11.66
C ASP A 254 -11.46 -14.95 -13.14
N GLU A 255 -10.77 -13.86 -13.51
CA GLU A 255 -10.67 -13.39 -14.89
C GLU A 255 -9.53 -14.08 -15.68
N SER A 256 -8.77 -15.00 -15.08
CA SER A 256 -7.58 -15.60 -15.70
C SER A 256 -7.91 -16.28 -17.03
N LEU A 257 -9.02 -17.04 -17.08
CA LEU A 257 -9.49 -17.73 -18.27
C LEU A 257 -9.92 -16.74 -19.36
N LEU A 258 -10.64 -15.68 -18.98
CA LEU A 258 -11.08 -14.63 -19.91
C LEU A 258 -9.89 -13.88 -20.52
N ARG A 259 -8.91 -13.51 -19.70
CA ARG A 259 -7.67 -12.87 -20.17
C ARG A 259 -6.89 -13.78 -21.10
N TYR A 260 -6.80 -15.08 -20.77
CA TYR A 260 -6.15 -16.06 -21.64
C TYR A 260 -6.89 -16.23 -22.96
N GLN A 261 -8.21 -16.34 -22.94
CA GLN A 261 -9.02 -16.43 -24.15
C GLN A 261 -8.84 -15.20 -25.05
N ALA A 262 -8.89 -13.99 -24.48
CA ALA A 262 -8.66 -12.75 -25.21
C ALA A 262 -7.25 -12.71 -25.83
N CYS A 263 -6.23 -13.13 -25.10
CA CYS A 263 -4.85 -13.20 -25.61
C CYS A 263 -4.72 -14.25 -26.73
N ALA A 264 -5.34 -15.41 -26.59
CA ALA A 264 -5.36 -16.44 -27.62
C ALA A 264 -6.08 -15.97 -28.89
N ASP A 265 -7.19 -15.24 -28.75
CA ASP A 265 -7.91 -14.65 -29.89
C ASP A 265 -7.10 -13.57 -30.59
N PHE A 266 -6.41 -12.71 -29.84
CA PHE A 266 -5.43 -11.78 -30.39
C PHE A 266 -4.37 -12.52 -31.20
N TRP A 267 -3.79 -13.59 -30.64
CA TRP A 267 -2.77 -14.39 -31.30
C TRP A 267 -3.25 -15.04 -32.60
N ARG A 268 -4.46 -15.60 -32.60
CA ARG A 268 -5.09 -16.19 -33.81
C ARG A 268 -5.30 -15.15 -34.90
N ARG A 269 -5.79 -13.95 -34.55
CA ARG A 269 -6.10 -12.89 -35.52
C ARG A 269 -4.85 -12.21 -36.06
N HIS A 270 -3.83 -12.02 -35.24
CA HIS A 270 -2.66 -11.18 -35.58
C HIS A 270 -1.38 -11.96 -35.86
N CYS A 271 -1.23 -13.20 -35.37
CA CYS A 271 0.00 -13.98 -35.56
C CYS A 271 -0.14 -15.11 -36.58
N TYR A 272 -1.29 -15.79 -36.67
CA TYR A 272 -1.50 -16.87 -37.65
C TYR A 272 -1.41 -16.44 -39.12
N PRO A 273 -1.91 -15.25 -39.54
CA PRO A 273 -1.82 -14.85 -40.94
C PRO A 273 -0.44 -14.28 -41.33
N LEU A 274 0.53 -14.21 -40.40
CA LEU A 274 1.83 -13.61 -40.68
C LEU A 274 2.67 -14.48 -41.62
N PRO A 275 3.40 -13.87 -42.58
CA PRO A 275 4.36 -14.61 -43.38
C PRO A 275 5.50 -15.15 -42.50
N ARG A 276 6.11 -16.26 -42.92
CA ARG A 276 7.10 -17.02 -42.14
C ARG A 276 8.21 -16.16 -41.54
N GLU A 277 8.75 -15.23 -42.31
CA GLU A 277 9.85 -14.35 -41.90
C GLU A 277 9.48 -13.46 -40.70
N ILE A 278 8.26 -12.93 -40.66
CA ILE A 278 7.76 -12.13 -39.55
C ILE A 278 7.34 -13.03 -38.38
N ALA A 279 6.70 -14.16 -38.68
CA ALA A 279 6.26 -15.12 -37.67
C ALA A 279 7.46 -15.67 -36.85
N LEU A 280 8.62 -15.87 -37.47
CA LEU A 280 9.84 -16.30 -36.78
C LEU A 280 10.31 -15.27 -35.75
N VAL A 281 10.32 -13.98 -36.10
CA VAL A 281 10.69 -12.89 -35.17
C VAL A 281 9.75 -12.83 -33.97
N VAL A 282 8.44 -12.96 -34.24
CA VAL A 282 7.42 -13.01 -33.18
C VAL A 282 7.65 -14.24 -32.29
N PHE A 283 7.93 -15.40 -32.87
CA PHE A 283 8.15 -16.65 -32.15
C PHE A 283 9.42 -16.64 -31.28
N GLU A 284 10.49 -15.98 -31.72
CA GLU A 284 11.70 -15.76 -30.93
C GLU A 284 11.44 -14.91 -29.68
N THR A 285 10.51 -13.96 -29.78
CA THR A 285 10.12 -13.10 -28.65
C THR A 285 9.12 -13.80 -27.73
N TRP A 286 8.04 -14.34 -28.31
CA TRP A 286 6.98 -15.04 -27.59
C TRP A 286 6.63 -16.34 -28.32
N LYS A 287 6.85 -17.47 -27.64
CA LYS A 287 6.57 -18.81 -28.20
C LYS A 287 5.07 -19.10 -28.42
N GLY A 288 4.17 -18.24 -27.92
CA GLY A 288 2.73 -18.41 -28.00
C GLY A 288 1.97 -17.45 -27.08
N PRO A 289 0.62 -17.56 -27.05
CA PRO A 289 -0.25 -16.64 -26.33
C PRO A 289 -0.02 -16.62 -24.81
N GLN A 290 0.34 -17.75 -24.17
CA GLN A 290 0.72 -17.76 -22.76
C GLN A 290 1.96 -16.90 -22.47
N ALA A 291 2.97 -16.96 -23.34
CA ALA A 291 4.21 -16.20 -23.15
C ALA A 291 3.94 -14.70 -23.28
N LEU A 292 3.12 -14.31 -24.28
CA LEU A 292 2.67 -12.93 -24.44
C LEU A 292 1.86 -12.47 -23.22
N LEU A 293 0.87 -13.25 -22.79
CA LEU A 293 0.04 -12.91 -21.65
C LEU A 293 0.89 -12.69 -20.40
N ARG A 294 1.84 -13.57 -20.10
CA ARG A 294 2.72 -13.44 -18.94
C ARG A 294 3.44 -12.09 -18.88
N ASP A 295 3.92 -11.60 -20.01
CA ASP A 295 4.68 -10.35 -20.08
C ASP A 295 3.77 -9.12 -19.95
N ILE A 296 2.53 -9.20 -20.47
CA ILE A 296 1.60 -8.06 -20.46
C ILE A 296 0.61 -8.07 -19.28
N ASN A 297 0.44 -9.19 -18.57
CA ASN A 297 -0.62 -9.38 -17.58
C ASN A 297 -0.64 -8.29 -16.50
N ARG A 298 0.54 -7.83 -16.08
CA ARG A 298 0.67 -6.76 -15.07
C ARG A 298 0.13 -5.40 -15.52
N TYR A 299 0.02 -5.16 -16.82
CA TYR A 299 -0.52 -3.92 -17.39
C TYR A 299 -1.99 -4.02 -17.76
N LEU A 300 -2.57 -5.23 -17.71
CA LEU A 300 -4.00 -5.45 -17.91
C LEU A 300 -4.80 -5.19 -16.62
N GLN A 301 -4.13 -4.71 -15.57
CA GLN A 301 -4.74 -4.33 -14.30
C GLN A 301 -4.73 -2.81 -14.18
N GLY A 302 -5.90 -2.21 -13.95
CA GLY A 302 -6.04 -0.76 -13.76
C GLY A 302 -6.05 0.03 -15.08
N GLU A 303 -5.37 1.19 -15.08
CA GLU A 303 -5.35 2.07 -16.24
C GLU A 303 -4.52 1.49 -17.40
N ALA A 304 -5.04 1.65 -18.63
CA ALA A 304 -4.37 1.16 -19.82
C ALA A 304 -3.02 1.87 -20.01
N PRO A 305 -1.92 1.13 -20.24
CA PRO A 305 -0.61 1.73 -20.42
C PRO A 305 -0.57 2.58 -21.70
N VAL A 306 0.05 3.75 -21.62
CA VAL A 306 0.28 4.62 -22.79
C VAL A 306 1.63 4.29 -23.42
N ILE A 307 1.63 3.99 -24.72
CA ILE A 307 2.86 3.78 -25.48
C ILE A 307 3.48 5.14 -25.78
N LYS A 308 4.71 5.40 -25.29
CA LYS A 308 5.39 6.70 -25.45
C LYS A 308 5.69 7.09 -26.91
N ALA A 309 5.85 6.11 -27.79
CA ALA A 309 6.10 6.30 -29.21
C ALA A 309 5.30 5.25 -29.99
N PRO A 310 3.98 5.44 -30.15
CA PRO A 310 3.16 4.49 -30.85
C PRO A 310 3.54 4.47 -32.35
N PRO A 311 3.47 3.32 -33.02
CA PRO A 311 3.48 3.30 -34.48
C PRO A 311 2.24 4.06 -35.02
N PRO A 312 2.28 4.52 -36.29
CA PRO A 312 1.09 5.00 -36.97
C PRO A 312 -0.03 3.97 -36.96
N ASP A 313 -1.29 4.42 -36.87
CA ASP A 313 -2.46 3.52 -36.73
C ASP A 313 -2.65 2.56 -37.92
N ASP A 314 -2.14 2.92 -39.09
CA ASP A 314 -2.19 2.14 -40.33
C ASP A 314 -0.95 1.24 -40.54
N GLU A 315 0.05 1.33 -39.68
CA GLU A 315 1.28 0.55 -39.80
C GLU A 315 1.09 -0.89 -39.29
N THR A 316 1.02 -1.84 -40.22
CA THR A 316 1.02 -3.27 -39.90
C THR A 316 2.45 -3.81 -39.70
N LEU A 317 2.59 -4.94 -38.99
CA LEU A 317 3.87 -5.66 -38.89
C LEU A 317 4.47 -5.97 -40.27
N ALA A 318 3.64 -6.30 -41.25
CA ALA A 318 4.05 -6.56 -42.62
C ALA A 318 4.57 -5.30 -43.32
N SER A 319 3.84 -4.18 -43.22
CA SER A 319 4.27 -2.88 -43.75
C SER A 319 5.61 -2.44 -43.16
N ARG A 320 5.74 -2.53 -41.83
CA ARG A 320 6.96 -2.18 -41.11
C ARG A 320 8.15 -3.05 -41.52
N HIS A 321 7.93 -4.36 -41.63
CA HIS A 321 8.96 -5.29 -42.10
C HIS A 321 9.45 -4.91 -43.50
N ALA A 322 8.53 -4.69 -44.44
CA ALA A 322 8.86 -4.28 -45.80
C ALA A 322 9.67 -2.98 -45.86
N GLN A 323 9.29 -1.96 -45.06
CA GLN A 323 10.02 -0.69 -44.97
C GLN A 323 11.45 -0.87 -44.42
N ILE A 324 11.63 -1.73 -43.42
CA ILE A 324 12.95 -2.03 -42.84
C ILE A 324 13.84 -2.73 -43.87
N VAL A 325 13.31 -3.75 -44.56
CA VAL A 325 14.05 -4.47 -45.62
C VAL A 325 14.49 -3.52 -46.73
N ALA A 326 13.57 -2.69 -47.23
CA ALA A 326 13.88 -1.69 -48.27
C ALA A 326 14.99 -0.71 -47.83
N ARG A 327 14.99 -0.27 -46.56
CA ARG A 327 16.05 0.59 -46.01
C ARG A 327 17.41 -0.12 -45.92
N ILE A 328 17.41 -1.40 -45.56
CA ILE A 328 18.64 -2.20 -45.49
C ILE A 328 19.23 -2.36 -46.89
N ASP A 329 18.40 -2.70 -47.88
CA ASP A 329 18.87 -2.92 -49.25
C ASP A 329 19.38 -1.63 -49.89
N ALA A 330 18.68 -0.50 -49.70
CA ALA A 330 19.17 0.80 -50.16
C ALA A 330 20.56 1.15 -49.58
N ARG A 331 20.82 0.82 -48.32
CA ARG A 331 22.14 1.00 -47.70
C ARG A 331 23.19 0.06 -48.29
N LYS A 332 22.87 -1.21 -48.50
CA LYS A 332 23.78 -2.17 -49.15
C LYS A 332 24.18 -1.70 -50.54
N THR A 333 23.22 -1.21 -51.34
CA THR A 333 23.51 -0.67 -52.68
C THR A 333 24.37 0.59 -52.62
N ALA A 334 24.13 1.48 -51.65
CA ALA A 334 24.94 2.69 -51.48
C ALA A 334 26.40 2.39 -51.06
N VAL A 335 26.61 1.38 -50.22
CA VAL A 335 27.96 0.91 -49.85
C VAL A 335 28.66 0.26 -51.04
N ALA A 336 27.96 -0.57 -51.81
CA ALA A 336 28.51 -1.21 -53.01
C ALA A 336 28.95 -0.18 -54.07
N ARG A 337 28.24 0.95 -54.20
CA ARG A 337 28.59 2.05 -55.13
C ARG A 337 29.74 2.94 -54.66
N ARG A 338 30.15 2.88 -53.39
CA ARG A 338 31.29 3.64 -52.84
C ARG A 338 32.59 2.84 -52.79
N GLY A 339 32.52 1.52 -52.99
CA GLY A 339 33.65 0.60 -52.91
C GLY A 339 34.17 0.08 -54.25
N GLY A 340 33.63 0.56 -55.38
CA GLY A 340 34.17 0.39 -56.73
C GLY A 340 34.48 1.75 -57.31
#